data_AF-A0A969P123-F1
#
_entry.id   AF-A0A969P123-F1
#
_cell.length_a   1.000
_cell.length_b   1.000
_cell.length_c   1.000
_cell.angle_alpha   90.00
_cell.angle_beta   90.00
_cell.angle_gamma   90.00
#
_symmetry.space_group_name_H-M   'P 1'
#
loop_
_entity.id
_entity.type
_entity.pdbx_description
1 polymer ?
#
loop_
_entity_poly.entity_id
_entity_poly.type
_entity_poly.pdbx_seq_one_letter_code
_entity_poly.pdbx_strand_id
1 'polypeptide(L)'
;MGDTGSAGWWYNRGIGHSVQSSLYQQVEQAVAMASSIFEQHEEITYTARQARQLILRGKAFAGMRVRGQLDLSDCTGKPGSEPPLQLPEQLIATSVNLAGCTALQALPEGWQCYDLDLSQTLIRSLPASLHVDFRLNLTGCTRLTHLPDGLKVGSLIVRGCTALEILPERLDVYFLDIAQCVNLIDWPNEASVRIGRLDASGCPQIRTLPPWLKRLSQINVSDCVSLMQLPDHLQITSWIDLANTRLTSLPAASSGVQIRWRGVPIDERIAFRPETITAAEVLNETRIERRRVLLERLGYARFLDQVQATILDEDEQSGNERRLLRVPMINDEDLVCLTMYTPATERQSVVRVPPTIQTCQHAAAWIAGYDNPDEYQPLMET
;
A
#
# COMPACT_ATOMS: atom_id res chain seq x y z
N MET A 1 63.88 65.13 -22.77
CA MET A 1 62.77 64.45 -22.06
C MET A 1 63.36 63.99 -20.73
N GLY A 2 63.53 64.90 -19.76
CA GLY A 2 62.57 65.22 -18.69
C GLY A 2 62.74 64.16 -17.58
N ASP A 3 63.43 64.33 -16.45
CA ASP A 3 63.70 65.40 -15.46
C ASP A 3 62.70 65.47 -14.29
N THR A 4 63.25 65.40 -13.06
CA THR A 4 62.70 65.68 -11.70
C THR A 4 61.53 64.82 -11.16
N GLY A 5 61.34 64.51 -9.87
CA GLY A 5 61.99 64.89 -8.61
C GLY A 5 60.98 64.80 -7.43
N SER A 6 61.49 64.64 -6.19
CA SER A 6 60.83 64.93 -4.88
C SER A 6 59.76 63.94 -4.37
N ALA A 7 59.41 63.80 -3.08
CA ALA A 7 59.97 64.15 -1.77
C ALA A 7 59.02 63.50 -0.73
N GLY A 8 59.51 63.15 0.47
CA GLY A 8 58.67 62.71 1.59
C GLY A 8 57.95 63.88 2.28
N TRP A 9 56.95 63.61 3.14
CA TRP A 9 56.55 64.41 4.32
C TRP A 9 55.58 63.60 5.22
N TRP A 10 55.76 63.73 6.52
CA TRP A 10 54.86 63.31 7.60
C TRP A 10 53.76 64.36 7.83
N TYR A 11 52.50 63.95 8.07
CA TYR A 11 51.46 64.61 8.92
C TYR A 11 50.17 63.74 8.83
N ASN A 12 49.83 62.89 9.80
CA ASN A 12 49.13 63.12 11.07
C ASN A 12 47.63 63.51 10.98
N ARG A 13 46.83 62.83 11.83
CA ARG A 13 45.39 62.94 12.16
C ARG A 13 44.45 62.20 11.20
N GLY A 14 43.76 61.12 11.57
CA GLY A 14 43.26 60.74 12.88
C GLY A 14 41.75 60.95 12.97
N ILE A 15 40.96 60.37 12.05
CA ILE A 15 39.50 60.19 12.20
C ILE A 15 39.12 58.99 11.32
N GLY A 16 38.91 57.82 11.91
CA GLY A 16 38.53 56.63 11.13
C GLY A 16 38.30 55.38 11.96
N HIS A 17 39.00 55.26 13.10
CA HIS A 17 38.86 54.09 13.97
C HIS A 17 37.65 54.13 14.92
N SER A 18 37.02 55.29 15.19
CA SER A 18 35.86 55.33 16.11
C SER A 18 34.53 54.99 15.44
N VAL A 19 34.33 55.36 14.16
CA VAL A 19 33.04 55.18 13.47
C VAL A 19 32.84 53.73 13.03
N GLN A 20 33.89 53.04 12.54
CA GLN A 20 33.80 51.62 12.21
C GLN A 20 33.58 50.74 13.45
N SER A 21 34.16 51.10 14.60
CA SER A 21 33.91 50.35 15.86
C SER A 21 32.48 50.50 16.36
N SER A 22 31.87 51.69 16.21
CA SER A 22 30.50 51.97 16.64
C SER A 22 29.45 51.24 15.80
N LEU A 23 29.66 51.15 14.48
CA LEU A 23 28.78 50.40 13.59
C LEU A 23 28.90 48.89 13.82
N TYR A 24 30.12 48.38 14.05
CA TYR A 24 30.33 46.97 14.41
C TYR A 24 29.67 46.62 15.75
N GLN A 25 29.79 47.49 16.76
CA GLN A 25 29.12 47.29 18.05
C GLN A 25 27.60 47.38 17.95
N GLN A 26 27.05 48.25 17.09
CA GLN A 26 25.62 48.34 16.84
C GLN A 26 25.09 47.11 16.09
N VAL A 27 25.87 46.57 15.14
CA VAL A 27 25.54 45.32 14.44
C VAL A 27 25.64 44.14 15.40
N GLU A 28 26.66 44.04 16.24
CA GLU A 28 26.73 42.99 17.27
C GLU A 28 25.64 43.13 18.33
N GLN A 29 25.26 44.35 18.74
CA GLN A 29 24.12 44.55 19.64
C GLN A 29 22.79 44.21 18.96
N ALA A 30 22.63 44.49 17.67
CA ALA A 30 21.44 44.11 16.92
C ALA A 30 21.38 42.59 16.67
N VAL A 31 22.52 41.95 16.40
CA VAL A 31 22.65 40.49 16.28
C VAL A 31 22.47 39.83 17.65
N ALA A 32 23.00 40.38 18.73
CA ALA A 32 22.80 39.87 20.08
C ALA A 32 21.38 40.13 20.60
N MET A 33 20.74 41.23 20.22
CA MET A 33 19.31 41.46 20.48
C MET A 33 18.43 40.53 19.64
N ALA A 34 18.78 40.27 18.38
CA ALA A 34 18.10 39.28 17.56
C ALA A 34 18.29 37.86 18.11
N SER A 35 19.51 37.48 18.49
CA SER A 35 19.81 36.21 19.16
C SER A 35 19.12 36.10 20.52
N SER A 36 19.02 37.19 21.29
CA SER A 36 18.29 37.25 22.56
C SER A 36 16.76 37.14 22.39
N ILE A 37 16.20 37.66 21.28
CA ILE A 37 14.81 37.44 20.88
C ILE A 37 14.57 35.97 20.46
N PHE A 38 15.60 35.30 19.92
CA PHE A 38 15.53 33.89 19.53
C PHE A 38 15.90 32.90 20.65
N GLU A 39 16.64 33.32 21.69
CA GLU A 39 17.16 32.46 22.76
C GLU A 39 16.30 32.41 24.05
N GLN A 40 15.06 32.91 24.02
CA GLN A 40 14.12 32.81 25.15
C GLN A 40 12.74 32.25 24.82
N HIS A 41 12.65 31.35 23.84
CA HIS A 41 11.52 30.44 23.79
C HIS A 41 11.93 29.12 24.43
N GLU A 42 11.50 28.87 25.68
CA GLU A 42 11.14 27.50 26.05
C GLU A 42 10.37 26.93 24.84
N GLU A 43 10.82 25.82 24.25
CA GLU A 43 10.14 25.23 23.09
C GLU A 43 8.73 24.81 23.52
N ILE A 44 7.76 25.73 23.38
CA ILE A 44 6.40 25.53 23.87
C ILE A 44 5.81 24.35 23.12
N THR A 45 5.63 23.25 23.85
CA THR A 45 5.07 22.02 23.32
C THR A 45 3.60 21.94 23.71
N TYR A 46 2.72 22.03 22.71
CA TYR A 46 1.28 21.98 22.89
C TYR A 46 0.82 20.53 23.08
N THR A 47 -0.19 20.32 23.93
CA THR A 47 -0.92 19.05 23.91
C THR A 47 -1.70 18.91 22.60
N ALA A 48 -1.94 17.68 22.15
CA ALA A 48 -2.79 17.41 20.98
C ALA A 48 -4.12 18.18 20.99
N ARG A 49 -4.80 18.25 22.16
CA ARG A 49 -6.06 19.00 22.31
C ARG A 49 -5.88 20.49 22.06
N GLN A 50 -4.84 21.11 22.61
CA GLN A 50 -4.56 22.53 22.42
C GLN A 50 -4.18 22.83 20.97
N ALA A 51 -3.30 22.01 20.38
CA ALA A 51 -2.88 22.13 18.99
C ALA A 51 -4.08 22.02 18.03
N ARG A 52 -4.94 21.01 18.24
CA ARG A 52 -6.18 20.84 17.48
C ARG A 52 -7.07 22.09 17.53
N GLN A 53 -7.26 22.67 18.72
CA GLN A 53 -8.06 23.90 18.87
C GLN A 53 -7.44 25.10 18.16
N LEU A 54 -6.11 25.23 18.15
CA LEU A 54 -5.41 26.30 17.44
C LEU A 54 -5.56 26.14 15.92
N ILE A 55 -5.37 24.92 15.40
CA ILE A 55 -5.52 24.61 13.97
C ILE A 55 -6.94 24.94 13.49
N LEU A 56 -7.97 24.46 14.20
CA LEU A 56 -9.36 24.70 13.81
C LEU A 56 -9.80 26.16 13.86
N ARG A 57 -9.11 26.98 14.66
CA ARG A 57 -9.37 28.41 14.75
C ARG A 57 -8.53 29.23 13.77
N GLY A 58 -7.71 28.60 12.92
CA GLY A 58 -6.76 29.29 12.04
C GLY A 58 -5.67 30.06 12.80
N LYS A 59 -5.33 29.60 14.01
CA LYS A 59 -4.33 30.21 14.91
C LYS A 59 -3.07 29.37 15.07
N ALA A 60 -2.97 28.26 14.36
CA ALA A 60 -1.72 27.51 14.29
C ALA A 60 -0.67 28.32 13.52
N PHE A 61 0.59 28.12 13.86
CA PHE A 61 1.72 28.87 13.33
C PHE A 61 2.86 27.93 12.93
N ALA A 62 3.75 28.42 12.09
CA ALA A 62 4.87 27.62 11.60
C ALA A 62 5.81 27.18 12.74
N GLY A 63 6.27 25.93 12.72
CA GLY A 63 7.18 25.40 13.76
C GLY A 63 6.47 24.94 15.03
N MET A 64 5.13 24.91 15.05
CA MET A 64 4.35 24.47 16.21
C MET A 64 4.73 23.03 16.60
N ARG A 65 5.06 22.84 17.88
CA ARG A 65 5.41 21.55 18.46
C ARG A 65 4.23 20.93 19.20
N VAL A 66 3.93 19.67 18.92
CA VAL A 66 2.77 18.96 19.47
C VAL A 66 3.19 17.63 20.08
N ARG A 67 2.84 17.41 21.35
CA ARG A 67 3.00 16.11 22.02
C ARG A 67 1.71 15.30 21.98
N GLY A 68 1.88 13.99 21.80
CA GLY A 68 0.78 13.03 21.76
C GLY A 68 0.16 12.90 20.36
N GLN A 69 -1.03 12.32 20.30
CA GLN A 69 -1.74 12.02 19.05
C GLN A 69 -2.64 13.20 18.65
N LEU A 70 -2.21 13.96 17.65
CA LEU A 70 -3.01 15.02 17.05
C LEU A 70 -3.98 14.42 16.03
N ASP A 71 -5.23 14.27 16.43
CA ASP A 71 -6.29 13.78 15.55
C ASP A 71 -7.07 14.94 14.91
N LEU A 72 -7.06 14.97 13.58
CA LEU A 72 -7.74 15.91 12.70
C LEU A 72 -8.63 15.17 11.67
N SER A 73 -8.79 13.85 11.78
CA SER A 73 -9.56 13.01 10.85
C SER A 73 -11.07 13.31 10.85
N ASP A 74 -11.59 13.90 11.92
CA ASP A 74 -12.98 14.35 12.04
C ASP A 74 -13.19 15.81 11.61
N CYS A 75 -12.11 16.54 11.36
CA CYS A 75 -12.10 17.98 11.07
C CYS A 75 -12.24 18.28 9.57
N THR A 76 -12.69 17.29 8.81
CA THR A 76 -12.55 17.26 7.36
C THR A 76 -13.87 17.64 6.76
N GLY A 77 -13.93 18.83 6.17
CA GLY A 77 -15.16 19.42 5.67
C GLY A 77 -16.02 18.38 4.95
N LYS A 78 -17.26 18.20 5.44
CA LYS A 78 -18.31 17.68 4.57
C LYS A 78 -18.34 18.60 3.35
N PRO A 79 -18.58 18.08 2.13
CA PRO A 79 -18.70 18.92 0.94
C PRO A 79 -19.65 20.09 1.22
N GLY A 80 -19.13 21.31 1.24
CA GLY A 80 -19.90 22.54 1.39
C GLY A 80 -20.13 23.12 2.80
N SER A 81 -19.53 22.60 3.88
CA SER A 81 -19.87 23.10 5.24
C SER A 81 -18.83 23.95 6.00
N GLU A 82 -17.53 23.93 5.69
CA GLU A 82 -16.52 24.74 6.40
C GLU A 82 -15.34 25.13 5.48
N PRO A 83 -14.62 26.24 5.75
CA PRO A 83 -13.40 26.59 5.03
C PRO A 83 -12.35 25.46 5.15
N PRO A 84 -11.44 25.31 4.16
CA PRO A 84 -10.43 24.27 4.19
C PRO A 84 -9.55 24.40 5.45
N LEU A 85 -9.26 23.25 6.08
CA LEU A 85 -8.40 23.14 7.25
C LEU A 85 -7.05 23.81 6.96
N GLN A 86 -6.74 24.91 7.67
CA GLN A 86 -5.46 25.60 7.53
C GLN A 86 -4.41 24.90 8.39
N LEU A 87 -3.62 24.05 7.75
CA LEU A 87 -2.51 23.34 8.36
C LEU A 87 -1.26 24.24 8.43
N PRO A 88 -0.53 24.30 9.57
CA PRO A 88 0.68 25.11 9.68
C PRO A 88 1.84 24.49 8.91
N GLU A 89 2.78 25.30 8.44
CA GLU A 89 4.08 24.84 7.97
C GLU A 89 4.93 24.33 9.15
N GLN A 90 5.94 23.52 8.86
CA GLN A 90 6.95 23.10 9.84
C GLN A 90 6.37 22.48 11.12
N LEU A 91 5.24 21.77 11.02
CA LEU A 91 4.62 21.12 12.17
C LEU A 91 5.56 20.03 12.70
N ILE A 92 5.85 20.05 14.00
CA ILE A 92 6.62 19.00 14.67
C ILE A 92 5.69 18.27 15.63
N ALA A 93 5.40 17.01 15.38
CA ALA A 93 4.41 16.27 16.15
C ALA A 93 4.82 14.82 16.42
N THR A 94 4.39 14.22 17.53
CA THR A 94 4.60 12.77 17.72
C THR A 94 3.80 11.98 16.70
N SER A 95 2.49 12.19 16.64
CA SER A 95 1.61 11.48 15.70
C SER A 95 0.53 12.42 15.20
N VAL A 96 0.24 12.36 13.90
CA VAL A 96 -0.81 13.15 13.24
C VAL A 96 -1.74 12.21 12.48
N ASN A 97 -3.03 12.31 12.74
CA ASN A 97 -4.08 11.59 12.01
C ASN A 97 -4.92 12.58 11.20
N LEU A 98 -4.85 12.45 9.88
CA LEU A 98 -5.62 13.17 8.86
C LEU A 98 -6.38 12.17 7.96
N ALA A 99 -6.63 10.95 8.45
CA ALA A 99 -7.35 9.95 7.69
C ALA A 99 -8.74 10.47 7.27
N GLY A 100 -9.16 10.18 6.04
CA GLY A 100 -10.45 10.61 5.51
C GLY A 100 -10.56 12.10 5.18
N CYS A 101 -9.49 12.90 5.29
CA CYS A 101 -9.48 14.31 4.88
C CYS A 101 -9.65 14.49 3.37
N THR A 102 -10.86 14.32 2.85
CA THR A 102 -11.12 14.40 1.40
C THR A 102 -10.92 15.80 0.81
N ALA A 103 -10.98 16.86 1.62
CA ALA A 103 -10.64 18.22 1.20
C ALA A 103 -9.12 18.45 1.08
N LEU A 104 -8.29 17.60 1.71
CA LEU A 104 -6.83 17.76 1.72
C LEU A 104 -6.24 17.29 0.38
N GLN A 105 -5.67 18.24 -0.36
CA GLN A 105 -5.04 17.97 -1.67
C GLN A 105 -3.51 18.09 -1.67
N ALA A 106 -2.95 18.78 -0.66
CA ALA A 106 -1.51 18.96 -0.47
C ALA A 106 -1.22 19.13 1.02
N LEU A 107 -0.02 18.72 1.44
CA LEU A 107 0.50 18.93 2.79
C LEU A 107 1.42 20.17 2.80
N PRO A 108 1.43 20.98 3.87
CA PRO A 108 2.42 22.06 4.02
C PRO A 108 3.86 21.54 4.11
N GLU A 109 4.82 22.39 3.79
CA GLU A 109 6.25 22.07 3.86
C GLU A 109 6.76 21.92 5.31
N GLY A 110 7.84 21.17 5.48
CA GLY A 110 8.67 21.12 6.68
C GLY A 110 8.14 20.25 7.82
N TRP A 111 7.10 19.46 7.58
CA TRP A 111 6.50 18.61 8.60
C TRP A 111 7.47 17.53 9.08
N GLN A 112 7.54 17.34 10.39
CA GLN A 112 8.33 16.32 11.05
C GLN A 112 7.47 15.56 12.05
N CYS A 113 7.37 14.25 11.90
CA CYS A 113 6.62 13.44 12.85
C CYS A 113 7.09 11.99 12.93
N TYR A 114 6.70 11.30 13.99
CA TYR A 114 7.00 9.87 14.12
C TYR A 114 5.99 9.03 13.31
N ASP A 115 4.72 9.39 13.39
CA ASP A 115 3.60 8.71 12.73
C ASP A 115 2.71 9.72 11.97
N LEU A 116 2.44 9.46 10.69
CA LEU A 116 1.52 10.25 9.86
C LEU A 116 0.51 9.35 9.15
N ASP A 117 -0.78 9.57 9.44
CA ASP A 117 -1.89 8.94 8.73
C ASP A 117 -2.60 9.93 7.82
N LEU A 118 -2.49 9.69 6.51
CA LEU A 118 -3.13 10.45 5.43
C LEU A 118 -4.06 9.53 4.62
N SER A 119 -4.42 8.36 5.14
CA SER A 119 -5.25 7.39 4.41
C SER A 119 -6.58 8.00 3.95
N GLN A 120 -7.07 7.61 2.78
CA GLN A 120 -8.34 8.07 2.21
C GLN A 120 -8.42 9.61 2.01
N THR A 121 -7.28 10.29 1.88
CA THR A 121 -7.22 11.70 1.47
C THR A 121 -7.13 11.86 -0.04
N LEU A 122 -7.35 13.07 -0.55
CA LEU A 122 -7.25 13.40 -1.99
C LEU A 122 -5.89 14.02 -2.35
N ILE A 123 -4.85 13.77 -1.54
CA ILE A 123 -3.50 14.28 -1.74
C ILE A 123 -2.91 13.76 -3.06
N ARG A 124 -2.25 14.65 -3.80
CA ARG A 124 -1.66 14.32 -5.11
C ARG A 124 -0.16 14.02 -5.05
N SER A 125 0.53 14.66 -4.11
CA SER A 125 1.96 14.49 -3.84
C SER A 125 2.28 14.92 -2.40
N LEU A 126 3.44 14.49 -1.90
CA LEU A 126 3.98 14.96 -0.62
C LEU A 126 5.12 15.96 -0.85
N PRO A 127 5.28 16.95 0.04
CA PRO A 127 6.40 17.89 -0.03
C PRO A 127 7.72 17.16 0.19
N ALA A 128 8.77 17.57 -0.53
CA ALA A 128 10.11 16.96 -0.43
C ALA A 128 10.76 17.15 0.95
N SER A 129 10.31 18.15 1.71
CA SER A 129 10.77 18.45 3.07
C SER A 129 10.08 17.62 4.16
N LEU A 130 9.10 16.77 3.81
CA LEU A 130 8.41 15.90 4.77
C LEU A 130 9.38 14.90 5.40
N HIS A 131 9.38 14.84 6.73
CA HIS A 131 10.13 13.84 7.50
C HIS A 131 9.16 13.02 8.35
N VAL A 132 9.19 11.70 8.15
CA VAL A 132 8.42 10.74 8.95
C VAL A 132 9.34 9.64 9.45
N ASP A 133 9.53 9.51 10.76
CA ASP A 133 10.50 8.56 11.31
C ASP A 133 10.03 7.10 11.18
N PHE A 134 8.79 6.83 11.57
CA PHE A 134 8.32 5.46 11.77
C PHE A 134 7.29 5.01 10.73
N ARG A 135 6.12 5.65 10.62
CA ARG A 135 5.07 5.16 9.72
C ARG A 135 4.40 6.30 8.97
N LEU A 136 4.35 6.15 7.65
CA LEU A 136 3.57 6.96 6.74
C LEU A 136 2.48 6.09 6.09
N ASN A 137 1.22 6.37 6.41
CA ASN A 137 0.07 5.66 5.87
C ASN A 137 -0.69 6.54 4.86
N LEU A 138 -0.75 6.09 3.62
CA LEU A 138 -1.42 6.71 2.48
C LEU A 138 -2.45 5.76 1.87
N THR A 139 -2.92 4.78 2.64
CA THR A 139 -3.86 3.76 2.15
C THR A 139 -5.08 4.41 1.47
N GLY A 140 -5.34 4.06 0.22
CA GLY A 140 -6.48 4.54 -0.55
C GLY A 140 -6.41 6.03 -0.94
N CYS A 141 -5.23 6.65 -0.95
CA CYS A 141 -5.02 7.94 -1.60
C CYS A 141 -5.08 7.78 -3.13
N THR A 142 -6.28 7.59 -3.67
CA THR A 142 -6.52 7.26 -5.09
C THR A 142 -6.14 8.37 -6.07
N ARG A 143 -5.80 9.58 -5.59
CA ARG A 143 -5.27 10.69 -6.39
C ARG A 143 -3.76 10.91 -6.27
N LEU A 144 -3.07 10.12 -5.44
CA LEU A 144 -1.63 10.21 -5.25
C LEU A 144 -0.93 9.70 -6.52
N THR A 145 -0.23 10.58 -7.22
CA THR A 145 0.47 10.22 -8.46
C THR A 145 1.96 10.05 -8.27
N HIS A 146 2.57 10.78 -7.32
CA HIS A 146 4.01 10.73 -7.07
C HIS A 146 4.33 10.93 -5.59
N LEU A 147 5.41 10.31 -5.14
CA LEU A 147 6.05 10.56 -3.84
C LEU A 147 7.37 11.32 -4.06
N PRO A 148 7.90 12.03 -3.06
CA PRO A 148 9.16 12.73 -3.19
C PRO A 148 10.34 11.75 -3.28
N ASP A 149 11.28 12.06 -4.17
CA ASP A 149 12.57 11.38 -4.28
C ASP A 149 13.35 11.42 -2.96
N GLY A 150 14.04 10.33 -2.64
CA GLY A 150 14.84 10.21 -1.43
C GLY A 150 14.01 10.06 -0.15
N LEU A 151 12.72 9.75 -0.25
CA LEU A 151 11.84 9.49 0.90
C LEU A 151 12.43 8.38 1.78
N LYS A 152 12.67 8.70 3.06
CA LYS A 152 13.12 7.76 4.08
C LYS A 152 12.08 7.67 5.19
N VAL A 153 11.60 6.47 5.48
CA VAL A 153 10.61 6.21 6.53
C VAL A 153 10.70 4.76 6.99
N GLY A 154 10.40 4.47 8.26
CA GLY A 154 10.38 3.09 8.75
C GLY A 154 9.45 2.16 7.94
N SER A 155 8.18 2.55 7.83
CA SER A 155 7.11 1.82 7.17
C SER A 155 6.32 2.75 6.24
N LEU A 156 6.33 2.43 4.95
CA LEU A 156 5.53 3.11 3.94
C LEU A 156 4.35 2.23 3.52
N ILE A 157 3.13 2.74 3.67
CA ILE A 157 1.90 2.05 3.25
C ILE A 157 1.21 2.93 2.21
N VAL A 158 1.21 2.48 0.95
CA VAL A 158 0.50 3.12 -0.18
C VAL A 158 -0.54 2.18 -0.79
N ARG A 159 -1.04 1.25 0.02
CA ARG A 159 -2.04 0.27 -0.40
C ARG A 159 -3.23 0.93 -1.10
N GLY A 160 -3.62 0.46 -2.28
CA GLY A 160 -4.77 0.98 -3.02
C GLY A 160 -4.59 2.42 -3.53
N CYS A 161 -3.35 2.92 -3.63
CA CYS A 161 -3.05 4.15 -4.36
C CYS A 161 -3.11 3.89 -5.87
N THR A 162 -4.33 3.83 -6.40
CA THR A 162 -4.57 3.38 -7.79
C THR A 162 -4.05 4.32 -8.87
N ALA A 163 -3.70 5.58 -8.56
CA ALA A 163 -3.10 6.51 -9.51
C ALA A 163 -1.55 6.54 -9.46
N LEU A 164 -0.93 5.76 -8.57
CA LEU A 164 0.51 5.69 -8.43
C LEU A 164 1.10 4.73 -9.47
N GLU A 165 1.86 5.26 -10.41
CA GLU A 165 2.44 4.47 -11.53
C GLU A 165 3.86 3.97 -11.25
N ILE A 166 4.60 4.69 -10.39
CA ILE A 166 5.98 4.36 -10.00
C ILE A 166 6.27 4.81 -8.55
N LEU A 167 7.15 4.08 -7.85
CA LEU A 167 7.71 4.49 -6.55
C LEU A 167 8.86 5.52 -6.75
N PRO A 168 9.18 6.36 -5.76
CA PRO A 168 10.18 7.41 -5.92
C PRO A 168 11.61 6.85 -6.01
N GLU A 169 12.50 7.57 -6.70
CA GLU A 169 13.92 7.21 -6.72
C GLU A 169 14.52 7.41 -5.33
N ARG A 170 15.51 6.58 -4.99
CA ARG A 170 16.22 6.56 -3.69
C ARG A 170 15.29 6.36 -2.48
N LEU A 171 14.17 5.65 -2.65
CA LEU A 171 13.30 5.22 -1.54
C LEU A 171 14.09 4.33 -0.56
N ASP A 172 13.99 4.60 0.75
CA ASP A 172 14.67 3.83 1.79
C ASP A 172 13.72 3.52 2.95
N VAL A 173 13.30 2.25 3.05
CA VAL A 173 12.30 1.79 4.03
C VAL A 173 12.67 0.45 4.66
N TYR A 174 12.10 0.12 5.82
CA TYR A 174 12.15 -1.25 6.35
C TYR A 174 10.94 -2.07 5.89
N PHE A 175 9.76 -1.44 5.84
CA PHE A 175 8.51 -2.09 5.45
C PHE A 175 7.84 -1.32 4.32
N LEU A 176 7.42 -2.04 3.28
CA LEU A 176 6.76 -1.47 2.12
C LEU A 176 5.47 -2.25 1.82
N ASP A 177 4.32 -1.58 1.88
CA ASP A 177 3.03 -2.10 1.45
C ASP A 177 2.54 -1.27 0.25
N ILE A 178 2.59 -1.89 -0.93
CA ILE A 178 2.09 -1.37 -2.21
C ILE A 178 0.90 -2.20 -2.70
N ALA A 179 0.26 -2.98 -1.84
CA ALA A 179 -0.80 -3.89 -2.25
C ALA A 179 -1.93 -3.13 -2.97
N GLN A 180 -2.52 -3.74 -4.00
CA GLN A 180 -3.61 -3.16 -4.78
C GLN A 180 -3.26 -1.83 -5.49
N CYS A 181 -1.97 -1.52 -5.69
CA CYS A 181 -1.55 -0.46 -6.60
C CYS A 181 -1.65 -0.95 -8.05
N VAL A 182 -2.88 -0.97 -8.58
CA VAL A 182 -3.21 -1.68 -9.83
C VAL A 182 -2.54 -1.11 -11.09
N ASN A 183 -2.14 0.16 -11.06
CA ASN A 183 -1.46 0.86 -12.15
C ASN A 183 0.06 0.98 -11.95
N LEU A 184 0.62 0.33 -10.91
CA LEU A 184 2.06 0.31 -10.71
C LEU A 184 2.71 -0.64 -11.73
N ILE A 185 3.40 -0.06 -12.70
CA ILE A 185 3.94 -0.80 -13.86
C ILE A 185 5.41 -1.19 -13.63
N ASP A 186 6.17 -0.32 -12.97
CA ASP A 186 7.63 -0.47 -12.85
C ASP A 186 8.16 -0.04 -11.48
N TRP A 187 9.43 -0.35 -11.25
CA TRP A 187 10.19 -0.01 -10.06
C TRP A 187 11.16 1.14 -10.35
N PRO A 188 11.55 1.94 -9.33
CA PRO A 188 12.63 2.91 -9.46
C PRO A 188 13.96 2.21 -9.74
N ASN A 189 14.91 2.94 -10.35
CA ASN A 189 16.25 2.41 -10.63
C ASN A 189 17.02 2.15 -9.34
N GLU A 190 16.84 3.01 -8.34
CA GLU A 190 17.49 2.92 -7.04
C GLU A 190 16.46 3.00 -5.93
N ALA A 191 16.35 1.94 -5.12
CA ALA A 191 15.62 1.97 -3.85
C ALA A 191 16.14 0.87 -2.92
N SER A 192 15.69 0.88 -1.68
CA SER A 192 16.03 -0.13 -0.69
C SER A 192 14.86 -0.45 0.24
N VAL A 193 14.66 -1.76 0.44
CA VAL A 193 13.82 -2.32 1.50
C VAL A 193 14.75 -3.09 2.42
N ARG A 194 15.05 -2.53 3.60
CA ARG A 194 16.10 -3.02 4.52
C ARG A 194 15.67 -4.28 5.25
N ILE A 195 15.92 -5.47 4.67
CA ILE A 195 15.66 -6.83 5.21
C ILE A 195 14.19 -7.09 5.59
N GLY A 196 13.32 -6.09 5.64
CA GLY A 196 11.97 -6.21 6.17
C GLY A 196 10.98 -6.84 5.20
N ARG A 197 9.77 -6.30 5.14
CA ARG A 197 8.64 -6.88 4.43
C ARG A 197 8.30 -6.09 3.19
N LEU A 198 8.01 -6.79 2.11
CA LEU A 198 7.34 -6.26 0.93
C LEU A 198 5.96 -6.92 0.79
N ASP A 199 4.90 -6.12 0.79
CA ASP A 199 3.57 -6.55 0.36
C ASP A 199 3.25 -5.86 -0.98
N ALA A 200 3.28 -6.62 -2.05
CA ALA A 200 2.95 -6.19 -3.41
C ALA A 200 1.71 -6.92 -3.96
N SER A 201 0.89 -7.48 -3.08
CA SER A 201 -0.25 -8.29 -3.49
C SER A 201 -1.28 -7.50 -4.31
N GLY A 202 -1.79 -8.10 -5.38
CA GLY A 202 -2.76 -7.49 -6.27
C GLY A 202 -2.21 -6.33 -7.09
N CYS A 203 -0.93 -6.38 -7.47
CA CYS A 203 -0.33 -5.49 -8.45
C CYS A 203 -0.20 -6.23 -9.80
N PRO A 204 -1.26 -6.30 -10.63
CA PRO A 204 -1.34 -7.19 -11.78
C PRO A 204 -0.39 -6.81 -12.93
N GLN A 205 0.12 -5.57 -12.94
CA GLN A 205 1.01 -5.07 -13.99
C GLN A 205 2.50 -5.33 -13.72
N ILE A 206 2.87 -5.69 -12.47
CA ILE A 206 4.26 -6.02 -12.12
C ILE A 206 4.66 -7.35 -12.78
N ARG A 207 5.66 -7.28 -13.67
CA ARG A 207 6.20 -8.43 -14.41
C ARG A 207 7.46 -9.04 -13.78
N THR A 208 8.24 -8.20 -13.10
CA THR A 208 9.51 -8.55 -12.46
C THR A 208 9.66 -7.78 -11.15
N LEU A 209 10.53 -8.28 -10.26
CA LEU A 209 11.02 -7.51 -9.11
C LEU A 209 12.35 -6.85 -9.49
N PRO A 210 12.73 -5.74 -8.83
CA PRO A 210 13.87 -4.94 -9.24
C PRO A 210 15.20 -5.52 -8.72
N PRO A 211 16.32 -5.24 -9.41
CA PRO A 211 17.62 -5.81 -9.06
C PRO A 211 18.16 -5.34 -7.71
N TRP A 212 17.75 -4.17 -7.22
CA TRP A 212 18.15 -3.65 -5.90
C TRP A 212 17.50 -4.41 -4.74
N LEU A 213 16.43 -5.19 -4.99
CA LEU A 213 15.79 -6.02 -3.98
C LEU A 213 16.63 -7.29 -3.74
N LYS A 214 17.48 -7.24 -2.71
CA LYS A 214 18.45 -8.32 -2.43
C LYS A 214 17.97 -9.32 -1.40
N ARG A 215 17.50 -8.83 -0.25
CA ARG A 215 17.13 -9.69 0.89
C ARG A 215 15.89 -9.15 1.57
N LEU A 216 14.90 -10.02 1.77
CA LEU A 216 13.68 -9.77 2.50
C LEU A 216 13.44 -10.87 3.54
N SER A 217 12.79 -10.50 4.63
CA SER A 217 12.25 -11.48 5.57
C SER A 217 10.99 -12.11 4.99
N GLN A 218 10.08 -11.28 4.51
CA GLN A 218 8.75 -11.70 4.06
C GLN A 218 8.39 -10.98 2.76
N ILE A 219 7.80 -11.71 1.83
CA ILE A 219 7.26 -11.12 0.61
C ILE A 219 5.88 -11.69 0.29
N ASN A 220 4.94 -10.79 -0.02
CA ASN A 220 3.64 -11.16 -0.56
C ASN A 220 3.52 -10.60 -1.98
N VAL A 221 3.44 -11.49 -2.97
CA VAL A 221 3.20 -11.18 -4.38
C VAL A 221 1.93 -11.86 -4.88
N SER A 222 1.01 -12.22 -3.98
CA SER A 222 -0.23 -12.87 -4.35
C SER A 222 -1.02 -11.98 -5.33
N ASP A 223 -1.68 -12.57 -6.31
CA ASP A 223 -2.47 -11.86 -7.32
C ASP A 223 -1.65 -10.91 -8.24
N CYS A 224 -0.32 -11.04 -8.24
CA CYS A 224 0.54 -10.48 -9.31
C CYS A 224 0.51 -11.38 -10.55
N VAL A 225 -0.60 -11.35 -11.28
CA VAL A 225 -0.92 -12.27 -12.39
C VAL A 225 0.04 -12.22 -13.58
N SER A 226 0.88 -11.18 -13.68
CA SER A 226 1.90 -11.03 -14.73
C SER A 226 3.31 -11.39 -14.28
N LEU A 227 3.52 -11.71 -12.99
CA LEU A 227 4.82 -12.05 -12.43
C LEU A 227 5.19 -13.48 -12.79
N MET A 228 6.24 -13.64 -13.61
CA MET A 228 6.65 -14.94 -14.17
C MET A 228 7.92 -15.52 -13.53
N GLN A 229 8.78 -14.67 -12.98
CA GLN A 229 10.02 -15.08 -12.31
C GLN A 229 10.41 -14.09 -11.21
N LEU A 230 11.18 -14.57 -10.24
CA LEU A 230 11.85 -13.74 -9.25
C LEU A 230 13.34 -13.59 -9.64
N PRO A 231 14.03 -12.51 -9.23
CA PRO A 231 15.46 -12.37 -9.46
C PRO A 231 16.27 -13.50 -8.78
N ASP A 232 17.27 -14.05 -9.48
CA ASP A 232 18.08 -15.17 -8.99
C ASP A 232 18.81 -14.89 -7.66
N HIS A 233 19.18 -13.63 -7.42
CA HIS A 233 19.88 -13.18 -6.23
C HIS A 233 18.96 -12.86 -5.05
N LEU A 234 17.64 -12.86 -5.23
CA LEU A 234 16.69 -12.51 -4.18
C LEU A 234 16.68 -13.59 -3.09
N GLN A 235 17.00 -13.18 -1.86
CA GLN A 235 16.95 -14.01 -0.66
C GLN A 235 15.70 -13.70 0.16
N ILE A 236 14.87 -14.72 0.42
CA ILE A 236 13.70 -14.63 1.27
C ILE A 236 13.91 -15.55 2.47
N THR A 237 13.90 -15.00 3.69
CA THR A 237 14.33 -15.77 4.88
C THR A 237 13.21 -16.32 5.75
N SER A 238 11.97 -15.85 5.60
CA SER A 238 10.82 -16.32 6.40
C SER A 238 9.77 -16.99 5.52
N TRP A 239 9.04 -16.23 4.71
CA TRP A 239 7.99 -16.80 3.85
C TRP A 239 7.73 -15.95 2.61
N ILE A 240 7.20 -16.62 1.58
CA ILE A 240 6.65 -16.01 0.36
C ILE A 240 5.20 -16.43 0.17
N ASP A 241 4.30 -15.49 -0.09
CA ASP A 241 2.97 -15.78 -0.65
C ASP A 241 2.95 -15.46 -2.14
N LEU A 242 2.62 -16.46 -2.95
CA LEU A 242 2.71 -16.42 -4.41
C LEU A 242 1.43 -16.84 -5.12
N ALA A 243 0.31 -16.89 -4.39
CA ALA A 243 -0.98 -17.27 -4.96
C ALA A 243 -1.31 -16.46 -6.22
N ASN A 244 -1.84 -17.10 -7.25
CA ASN A 244 -2.21 -16.43 -8.51
C ASN A 244 -1.08 -15.66 -9.22
N THR A 245 0.17 -16.04 -9.01
CA THR A 245 1.28 -15.64 -9.89
C THR A 245 1.46 -16.64 -11.04
N ARG A 246 2.32 -16.32 -12.00
CA ARG A 246 2.78 -17.25 -13.05
C ARG A 246 4.14 -17.86 -12.74
N LEU A 247 4.58 -17.79 -11.48
CA LEU A 247 5.84 -18.40 -11.04
C LEU A 247 5.78 -19.92 -11.20
N THR A 248 6.86 -20.50 -11.71
CA THR A 248 7.02 -21.95 -11.88
C THR A 248 8.09 -22.55 -10.98
N SER A 249 8.86 -21.70 -10.29
CA SER A 249 9.88 -22.09 -9.32
C SER A 249 10.29 -20.90 -8.45
N LEU A 250 11.06 -21.15 -7.39
CA LEU A 250 11.76 -20.13 -6.62
C LEU A 250 13.25 -20.07 -7.01
N PRO A 251 13.91 -18.92 -6.86
CA PRO A 251 15.35 -18.80 -7.10
C PRO A 251 16.12 -19.62 -6.06
N ALA A 252 17.27 -20.16 -6.44
CA ALA A 252 18.11 -20.99 -5.57
C ALA A 252 18.47 -20.29 -4.24
N ALA A 253 18.66 -18.97 -4.28
CA ALA A 253 18.95 -18.13 -3.11
C ALA A 253 17.81 -18.09 -2.07
N SER A 254 16.59 -18.49 -2.45
CA SER A 254 15.42 -18.62 -1.58
C SER A 254 14.95 -20.08 -1.44
N SER A 255 15.80 -21.05 -1.75
CA SER A 255 15.46 -22.47 -1.58
C SER A 255 15.13 -22.80 -0.11
N GLY A 256 14.07 -23.59 0.10
CA GLY A 256 13.63 -24.00 1.44
C GLY A 256 12.84 -22.94 2.22
N VAL A 257 12.56 -21.77 1.63
CA VAL A 257 11.66 -20.78 2.24
C VAL A 257 10.24 -21.34 2.35
N GLN A 258 9.50 -20.94 3.39
CA GLN A 258 8.10 -21.34 3.51
C GLN A 258 7.26 -20.67 2.41
N ILE A 259 6.66 -21.48 1.54
CA ILE A 259 5.71 -21.02 0.55
C ILE A 259 4.32 -20.96 1.17
N ARG A 260 3.57 -19.93 0.81
CA ARG A 260 2.17 -19.74 1.17
C ARG A 260 1.31 -19.54 -0.07
N TRP A 261 0.06 -19.94 0.07
CA TRP A 261 -1.00 -19.66 -0.89
C TRP A 261 -2.16 -19.00 -0.15
N ARG A 262 -2.30 -17.68 -0.30
CA ARG A 262 -3.32 -16.88 0.43
C ARG A 262 -3.24 -17.09 1.94
N GLY A 263 -2.03 -16.97 2.49
CA GLY A 263 -1.72 -17.11 3.91
C GLY A 263 -1.51 -18.55 4.39
N VAL A 264 -1.89 -19.56 3.61
CA VAL A 264 -1.81 -20.97 4.02
C VAL A 264 -0.47 -21.59 3.59
N PRO A 265 0.33 -22.16 4.51
CA PRO A 265 1.58 -22.81 4.16
C PRO A 265 1.39 -24.04 3.25
N ILE A 266 2.16 -24.09 2.18
CA ILE A 266 2.18 -25.18 1.19
C ILE A 266 3.60 -25.58 0.82
N ASP A 267 3.73 -26.71 0.14
CA ASP A 267 4.99 -27.18 -0.44
C ASP A 267 5.12 -26.75 -1.91
N GLU A 268 6.34 -26.89 -2.46
CA GLU A 268 6.65 -26.54 -3.86
C GLU A 268 5.80 -27.33 -4.87
N ARG A 269 5.40 -28.56 -4.54
CA ARG A 269 4.57 -29.38 -5.44
C ARG A 269 3.18 -28.74 -5.59
N ILE A 270 2.54 -28.34 -4.49
CA ILE A 270 1.23 -27.66 -4.55
C ILE A 270 1.34 -26.31 -5.25
N ALA A 271 2.46 -25.59 -5.06
CA ALA A 271 2.70 -24.30 -5.69
C ALA A 271 2.87 -24.43 -7.21
N PHE A 272 3.80 -25.27 -7.66
CA PHE A 272 4.33 -25.27 -9.02
C PHE A 272 3.94 -26.48 -9.88
N ARG A 273 3.35 -27.52 -9.28
CA ARG A 273 2.90 -28.74 -9.97
C ARG A 273 1.45 -29.10 -9.58
N PRO A 274 0.50 -28.16 -9.70
CA PRO A 274 -0.90 -28.38 -9.31
C PRO A 274 -1.58 -29.53 -10.08
N GLU A 275 -1.08 -29.87 -11.26
CA GLU A 275 -1.54 -31.01 -12.06
C GLU A 275 -1.39 -32.35 -11.34
N THR A 276 -0.47 -32.44 -10.37
CA THR A 276 -0.24 -33.64 -9.55
C THR A 276 -1.21 -33.80 -8.39
N ILE A 277 -2.02 -32.79 -8.10
CA ILE A 277 -3.01 -32.84 -7.01
C ILE A 277 -4.18 -33.73 -7.47
N THR A 278 -4.64 -34.61 -6.58
CA THR A 278 -5.76 -35.53 -6.85
C THR A 278 -6.98 -35.16 -6.02
N ALA A 279 -8.18 -35.54 -6.48
CA ALA A 279 -9.39 -35.37 -5.69
C ALA A 279 -9.37 -36.18 -4.38
N ALA A 280 -8.71 -37.34 -4.38
CA ALA A 280 -8.51 -38.14 -3.17
C ALA A 280 -7.69 -37.40 -2.10
N GLU A 281 -6.66 -36.64 -2.48
CA GLU A 281 -5.92 -35.78 -1.54
C GLU A 281 -6.83 -34.68 -0.96
N VAL A 282 -7.68 -34.05 -1.79
CA VAL A 282 -8.62 -33.02 -1.34
C VAL A 282 -9.61 -33.60 -0.32
N LEU A 283 -10.24 -34.74 -0.64
CA LEU A 283 -11.25 -35.38 0.23
C LEU A 283 -10.66 -35.85 1.57
N ASN A 284 -9.40 -36.29 1.59
CA ASN A 284 -8.73 -36.81 2.78
C ASN A 284 -7.99 -35.75 3.61
N GLU A 285 -7.74 -34.54 3.08
CA GLU A 285 -7.10 -33.46 3.86
C GLU A 285 -8.03 -33.00 4.98
N THR A 286 -7.55 -33.01 6.22
CA THR A 286 -8.36 -32.70 7.41
C THR A 286 -8.35 -31.20 7.75
N ARG A 287 -7.34 -30.46 7.31
CA ARG A 287 -7.26 -29.01 7.56
C ARG A 287 -8.03 -28.27 6.48
N ILE A 288 -9.17 -27.68 6.86
CA ILE A 288 -10.10 -26.96 5.98
C ILE A 288 -9.37 -25.94 5.08
N GLU A 289 -8.48 -25.12 5.67
CA GLU A 289 -7.71 -24.13 4.89
C GLU A 289 -6.76 -24.75 3.86
N ARG A 290 -6.14 -25.89 4.17
CA ARG A 290 -5.26 -26.58 3.22
C ARG A 290 -6.08 -27.29 2.15
N ARG A 291 -7.23 -27.86 2.51
CA ARG A 291 -8.19 -28.45 1.56
C ARG A 291 -8.68 -27.40 0.56
N ARG A 292 -9.03 -26.19 1.03
CA ARG A 292 -9.39 -25.06 0.18
C ARG A 292 -8.30 -24.77 -0.85
N VAL A 293 -7.04 -24.71 -0.43
CA VAL A 293 -5.91 -24.50 -1.34
C VAL A 293 -5.77 -25.65 -2.34
N LEU A 294 -5.84 -26.91 -1.90
CA LEU A 294 -5.75 -28.06 -2.81
C LEU A 294 -6.87 -28.01 -3.87
N LEU A 295 -8.10 -27.67 -3.47
CA LEU A 295 -9.24 -27.53 -4.37
C LEU A 295 -9.06 -26.36 -5.36
N GLU A 296 -8.56 -25.21 -4.88
CA GLU A 296 -8.23 -24.05 -5.71
C GLU A 296 -7.13 -24.38 -6.73
N ARG A 297 -6.08 -25.10 -6.32
CA ARG A 297 -4.96 -25.50 -7.20
C ARG A 297 -5.35 -26.60 -8.19
N LEU A 298 -6.13 -27.59 -7.77
CA LEU A 298 -6.65 -28.65 -8.64
C LEU A 298 -7.61 -28.08 -9.68
N GLY A 299 -8.45 -27.13 -9.27
CA GLY A 299 -9.55 -26.59 -10.04
C GLY A 299 -10.82 -27.44 -9.89
N TYR A 300 -11.98 -26.77 -9.75
CA TYR A 300 -13.25 -27.45 -9.50
C TYR A 300 -13.65 -28.43 -10.61
N ALA A 301 -13.46 -28.08 -11.89
CA ALA A 301 -13.81 -28.98 -13.00
C ALA A 301 -13.06 -30.32 -12.91
N ARG A 302 -11.72 -30.29 -12.81
CA ARG A 302 -10.89 -31.50 -12.65
C ARG A 302 -11.19 -32.27 -11.37
N PHE A 303 -11.57 -31.58 -10.30
CA PHE A 303 -12.00 -32.21 -9.06
C PHE A 303 -13.29 -33.00 -9.27
N LEU A 304 -14.31 -32.37 -9.88
CA LEU A 304 -15.61 -32.97 -10.16
C LEU A 304 -15.52 -34.15 -11.13
N ASP A 305 -14.62 -34.10 -12.12
CA ASP A 305 -14.37 -35.22 -13.04
C ASP A 305 -13.78 -36.47 -12.35
N GLN A 306 -13.14 -36.30 -11.18
CA GLN A 306 -12.48 -37.38 -10.45
C GLN A 306 -13.33 -37.96 -9.31
N VAL A 307 -14.45 -37.31 -8.96
CA VAL A 307 -15.31 -37.73 -7.85
C VAL A 307 -16.67 -38.16 -8.36
N GLN A 308 -17.31 -39.06 -7.63
CA GLN A 308 -18.71 -39.39 -7.86
C GLN A 308 -19.58 -38.32 -7.19
N ALA A 309 -19.83 -37.22 -7.89
CA ALA A 309 -20.78 -36.22 -7.45
C ALA A 309 -22.23 -36.71 -7.63
N THR A 310 -23.09 -36.40 -6.67
CA THR A 310 -24.54 -36.61 -6.81
C THR A 310 -25.14 -35.44 -7.57
N ILE A 311 -25.95 -35.72 -8.59
CA ILE A 311 -26.70 -34.72 -9.32
C ILE A 311 -27.96 -34.41 -8.51
N LEU A 312 -28.08 -33.17 -8.02
CA LEU A 312 -29.26 -32.70 -7.28
C LEU A 312 -30.36 -32.23 -8.24
N ASP A 313 -29.97 -31.55 -9.32
CA ASP A 313 -30.87 -30.99 -10.32
C ASP A 313 -30.16 -30.81 -11.66
N GLU A 314 -30.91 -30.86 -12.75
CA GLU A 314 -30.45 -30.59 -14.11
C GLU A 314 -31.50 -29.79 -14.87
N ASP A 315 -31.07 -28.74 -15.55
CA ASP A 315 -31.94 -27.99 -16.44
C ASP A 315 -31.16 -27.44 -17.65
N GLU A 316 -31.91 -26.79 -18.55
CA GLU A 316 -31.35 -26.04 -19.66
C GLU A 316 -31.88 -24.61 -19.59
N GLN A 317 -30.98 -23.63 -19.68
CA GLN A 317 -31.36 -22.21 -19.76
C GLN A 317 -30.62 -21.54 -20.92
N SER A 318 -31.39 -20.99 -21.85
CA SER A 318 -30.87 -20.27 -23.03
C SER A 318 -29.87 -21.09 -23.87
N GLY A 319 -30.07 -22.41 -23.96
CA GLY A 319 -29.20 -23.34 -24.67
C GLY A 319 -27.93 -23.74 -23.92
N ASN A 320 -27.78 -23.32 -22.65
CA ASN A 320 -26.72 -23.80 -21.76
C ASN A 320 -27.24 -24.93 -20.88
N GLU A 321 -26.53 -26.05 -20.84
CA GLU A 321 -26.84 -27.17 -19.96
C GLU A 321 -26.29 -26.86 -18.56
N ARG A 322 -27.12 -27.00 -17.53
CA ARG A 322 -26.69 -26.80 -16.14
C ARG A 322 -26.95 -28.03 -15.31
N ARG A 323 -26.00 -28.32 -14.42
CA ARG A 323 -26.12 -29.37 -13.41
C ARG A 323 -25.75 -28.83 -12.05
N LEU A 324 -26.59 -29.08 -11.05
CA LEU A 324 -26.28 -28.86 -9.66
C LEU A 324 -25.70 -30.13 -9.06
N LEU A 325 -24.43 -30.08 -8.69
CA LEU A 325 -23.68 -31.24 -8.20
C LEU A 325 -23.39 -31.11 -6.71
N ARG A 326 -23.49 -32.22 -5.98
CA ARG A 326 -23.15 -32.33 -4.56
C ARG A 326 -22.03 -33.36 -4.35
N VAL A 327 -21.01 -32.97 -3.60
CA VAL A 327 -19.92 -33.85 -3.16
C VAL A 327 -19.88 -33.82 -1.63
N PRO A 328 -20.13 -34.96 -0.94
CA PRO A 328 -20.02 -35.03 0.50
C PRO A 328 -18.58 -34.78 0.97
N MET A 329 -18.42 -33.93 2.00
CA MET A 329 -17.10 -33.58 2.54
C MET A 329 -16.93 -34.11 3.96
N ILE A 330 -15.80 -34.75 4.23
CA ILE A 330 -15.52 -35.29 5.57
C ILE A 330 -15.15 -34.13 6.52
N ASN A 331 -15.84 -34.05 7.66
CA ASN A 331 -15.65 -33.03 8.71
C ASN A 331 -15.82 -31.59 8.21
N ASP A 332 -16.70 -31.37 7.24
CA ASP A 332 -16.95 -30.08 6.60
C ASP A 332 -18.35 -30.10 5.97
N GLU A 333 -18.84 -28.95 5.53
CA GLU A 333 -20.08 -28.89 4.77
C GLU A 333 -19.92 -29.52 3.38
N ASP A 334 -21.00 -30.15 2.88
CA ASP A 334 -21.02 -30.68 1.52
C ASP A 334 -20.63 -29.60 0.52
N LEU A 335 -19.81 -29.95 -0.46
CA LEU A 335 -19.52 -29.06 -1.57
C LEU A 335 -20.68 -29.14 -2.56
N VAL A 336 -21.39 -28.04 -2.76
CA VAL A 336 -22.41 -27.92 -3.81
C VAL A 336 -21.94 -26.93 -4.88
N CYS A 337 -21.98 -27.36 -6.13
CA CYS A 337 -21.51 -26.59 -7.28
C CYS A 337 -22.57 -26.57 -8.38
N LEU A 338 -22.85 -25.37 -8.90
CA LEU A 338 -23.51 -25.23 -10.19
C LEU A 338 -22.44 -25.36 -11.27
N THR A 339 -22.63 -26.30 -12.18
CA THR A 339 -21.85 -26.41 -13.40
C THR A 339 -22.70 -25.93 -14.57
N MET A 340 -22.12 -25.17 -15.48
CA MET A 340 -22.77 -24.71 -16.69
C MET A 340 -21.87 -24.99 -17.88
N TYR A 341 -22.39 -25.73 -18.86
CA TYR A 341 -21.74 -25.99 -20.13
C TYR A 341 -22.37 -25.11 -21.21
N THR A 342 -21.52 -24.38 -21.93
CA THR A 342 -21.91 -23.49 -23.02
C THR A 342 -21.47 -24.11 -24.36
N PRO A 343 -22.36 -24.75 -25.13
CA PRO A 343 -22.01 -25.43 -26.37
C PRO A 343 -21.35 -24.51 -27.40
N ALA A 344 -21.79 -23.26 -27.49
CA ALA A 344 -21.27 -22.28 -28.45
C ALA A 344 -19.78 -21.95 -28.24
N THR A 345 -19.25 -22.13 -27.03
CA THR A 345 -17.84 -21.85 -26.71
C THR A 345 -17.07 -23.08 -26.25
N GLU A 346 -17.73 -24.25 -26.17
CA GLU A 346 -17.21 -25.49 -25.57
C GLU A 346 -16.59 -25.27 -24.18
N ARG A 347 -17.16 -24.33 -23.40
CA ARG A 347 -16.67 -23.99 -22.06
C ARG A 347 -17.56 -24.58 -20.98
N GLN A 348 -16.93 -25.16 -19.98
CA GLN A 348 -17.56 -25.53 -18.72
C GLN A 348 -17.12 -24.54 -17.63
N SER A 349 -18.10 -23.91 -16.98
CA SER A 349 -17.89 -23.09 -15.79
C SER A 349 -18.39 -23.83 -14.56
N VAL A 350 -17.75 -23.57 -13.41
CA VAL A 350 -18.13 -24.16 -12.13
C VAL A 350 -18.13 -23.09 -11.06
N VAL A 351 -19.24 -22.97 -10.33
CA VAL A 351 -19.40 -22.01 -9.24
C VAL A 351 -19.89 -22.75 -8.00
N ARG A 352 -19.21 -22.58 -6.87
CA ARG A 352 -19.67 -23.09 -5.57
C ARG A 352 -20.85 -22.25 -5.10
N VAL A 353 -21.90 -22.90 -4.61
CA VAL A 353 -23.10 -22.27 -4.05
C VAL A 353 -23.39 -22.82 -2.64
N PRO A 354 -24.26 -22.19 -1.84
CA PRO A 354 -24.60 -22.69 -0.51
C PRO A 354 -25.06 -24.15 -0.53
N PRO A 355 -24.67 -24.98 0.45
CA PRO A 355 -24.97 -26.41 0.47
C PRO A 355 -26.46 -26.76 0.63
N THR A 356 -27.27 -25.77 1.00
CA THR A 356 -28.73 -25.89 1.16
C THR A 356 -29.48 -25.83 -0.17
N ILE A 357 -28.88 -25.27 -1.23
CA ILE A 357 -29.51 -25.13 -2.54
C ILE A 357 -29.75 -26.50 -3.17
N GLN A 358 -30.93 -26.68 -3.78
CA GLN A 358 -31.39 -27.95 -4.36
C GLN A 358 -31.71 -27.85 -5.86
N THR A 359 -31.79 -26.66 -6.46
CA THR A 359 -32.14 -26.50 -7.88
C THR A 359 -31.15 -25.60 -8.63
N CYS A 360 -30.98 -25.84 -9.92
CA CYS A 360 -30.16 -25.04 -10.84
C CYS A 360 -30.65 -23.58 -10.88
N GLN A 361 -31.96 -23.36 -10.96
CA GLN A 361 -32.55 -22.02 -10.94
C GLN A 361 -32.19 -21.22 -9.68
N HIS A 362 -32.27 -21.85 -8.50
CA HIS A 362 -31.93 -21.19 -7.25
C HIS A 362 -30.43 -20.93 -7.14
N ALA A 363 -29.59 -21.85 -7.60
CA ALA A 363 -28.17 -21.63 -7.70
C ALA A 363 -27.83 -20.42 -8.60
N ALA A 364 -28.45 -20.32 -9.78
CA ALA A 364 -28.24 -19.21 -10.70
C ALA A 364 -28.72 -17.86 -10.12
N ALA A 365 -29.90 -17.84 -9.49
CA ALA A 365 -30.42 -16.66 -8.80
C ALA A 365 -29.48 -16.18 -7.69
N TRP A 366 -28.98 -17.10 -6.86
CA TRP A 366 -28.04 -16.79 -5.79
C TRP A 366 -26.71 -16.22 -6.34
N ILE A 367 -26.18 -16.80 -7.42
CA ILE A 367 -24.98 -16.28 -8.10
C ILE A 367 -25.21 -14.85 -8.61
N ALA A 368 -26.42 -14.56 -9.10
CA ALA A 368 -26.81 -13.23 -9.55
C ALA A 368 -27.15 -12.24 -8.41
N GLY A 369 -27.09 -12.67 -7.15
CA GLY A 369 -27.34 -11.83 -5.96
C GLY A 369 -28.80 -11.75 -5.52
N TYR A 370 -29.64 -12.70 -5.93
CA TYR A 370 -31.05 -12.81 -5.52
C TYR A 370 -31.22 -13.91 -4.46
N ASP A 371 -31.87 -13.58 -3.35
CA ASP A 371 -32.24 -14.56 -2.32
C ASP A 371 -33.48 -15.37 -2.72
N ASN A 372 -34.38 -14.78 -3.50
CA ASN A 372 -35.59 -15.41 -4.00
C ASN A 372 -35.41 -15.81 -5.48
N PRO A 373 -35.45 -17.11 -5.83
CA PRO A 373 -35.25 -17.56 -7.19
C PRO A 373 -36.32 -17.09 -8.18
N ASP A 374 -37.54 -16.81 -7.71
CA ASP A 374 -38.64 -16.38 -8.58
C ASP A 374 -38.44 -14.96 -9.13
N GLU A 375 -37.59 -14.17 -8.49
CA GLU A 375 -37.24 -12.79 -8.89
C GLU A 375 -36.17 -12.76 -9.99
N TYR A 376 -35.53 -13.90 -10.28
CA TYR A 376 -34.50 -14.02 -11.29
C TYR A 376 -35.03 -14.68 -12.57
N GLN A 377 -35.36 -13.85 -13.57
CA GLN A 377 -35.81 -14.29 -14.90
C GLN A 377 -34.97 -13.62 -16.00
N PRO A 378 -33.70 -14.04 -16.19
CA PRO A 378 -32.85 -13.42 -17.20
C PRO A 378 -33.33 -13.81 -18.60
N LEU A 379 -33.44 -12.81 -19.49
CA LEU A 379 -33.74 -13.03 -20.91
C LEU A 379 -32.52 -13.56 -21.69
N MET A 380 -31.30 -13.22 -21.23
CA MET A 380 -30.02 -13.78 -21.67
C MET A 380 -29.02 -13.71 -20.50
N GLU A 381 -28.23 -14.76 -20.29
CA GLU A 381 -27.06 -14.74 -19.40
C GLU A 381 -25.82 -14.38 -20.24
N THR A 382 -24.99 -13.45 -19.77
CA THR A 382 -23.79 -12.93 -20.47
C THR A 382 -22.51 -13.65 -20.10
#